data_AF-A0A0C1G3Q1-F1
#
_entry.id   AF-A0A0C1G3Q1-F1
#
_cell.length_a   1.000
_cell.length_b   1.000
_cell.length_c   1.000
_cell.angle_alpha   90.00
_cell.angle_beta   90.00
_cell.angle_gamma   90.00
#
_symmetry.space_group_name_H-M   'P 1'
#
loop_
_entity.id
_entity.type
_entity.pdbx_description
1 polymer ?
#
loop_
_entity_poly.entity_id
_entity_poly.type
_entity_poly.pdbx_seq_one_letter_code
_entity_poly.pdbx_strand_id
1 'polypeptide(L)'
;MKKTINVLVDLFGQSIIELPVTYTISTDEARPTEAMVICKITLADEDVPGWLYARNFSFFFSQTDNANGSTLSICRAAGKQNVYYEQMLNVVSDYIWLKEFYPKKQENKVLC
;
A
#
# COMPACT_ATOMS: atom_id res chain seq x y z
N MET A 1 -11.73 0.74 -10.07
CA MET A 1 -10.83 1.07 -11.21
C MET A 1 -9.44 0.49 -10.94
N LYS A 2 -8.80 -0.12 -11.93
CA LYS A 2 -7.41 -0.63 -11.82
C LYS A 2 -6.43 0.51 -12.06
N LYS A 3 -5.43 0.64 -11.18
CA LYS A 3 -4.38 1.66 -11.23
C LYS A 3 -2.99 1.02 -11.24
N THR A 4 -2.00 1.76 -11.70
CA THR A 4 -0.59 1.35 -11.75
C THR A 4 0.29 2.41 -11.10
N ILE A 5 1.37 1.96 -10.48
CA ILE A 5 2.38 2.82 -9.89
C ILE A 5 3.73 2.10 -9.78
N ASN A 6 4.82 2.84 -9.88
CA ASN A 6 6.14 2.35 -9.52
C ASN A 6 6.49 2.92 -8.14
N VAL A 7 6.88 2.04 -7.21
CA VAL A 7 7.26 2.41 -5.85
C VAL A 7 8.74 2.10 -5.64
N LEU A 8 9.49 3.09 -5.19
CA LEU A 8 10.87 2.88 -4.77
C LEU A 8 10.89 2.34 -3.34
N VAL A 9 11.50 1.18 -3.13
CA VAL A 9 11.64 0.55 -1.81
C VAL A 9 13.12 0.46 -1.48
N ASP A 10 13.53 1.15 -0.42
CA ASP A 10 14.89 1.02 0.12
C ASP A 10 14.96 -0.23 1.00
N LEU A 11 15.52 -1.32 0.48
CA LEU A 11 15.74 -2.53 1.25
C LEU A 11 17.08 -2.46 1.97
N PHE A 12 17.02 -2.52 3.30
CA PHE A 12 18.21 -2.38 4.15
C PHE A 12 19.34 -3.34 3.74
N GLY A 13 20.50 -2.81 3.34
CA GLY A 13 21.66 -3.60 2.95
C GLY A 13 21.56 -4.34 1.60
N GLN A 14 20.49 -4.11 0.82
CA GLN A 14 20.27 -4.72 -0.50
C GLN A 14 20.37 -3.70 -1.65
N SER A 15 19.94 -2.44 -1.43
CA SER A 15 19.81 -1.31 -2.37
C SER A 15 18.34 -0.88 -2.55
N ILE A 16 18.13 0.30 -3.13
CA ILE A 16 16.81 0.79 -3.54
C ILE A 16 16.37 0.02 -4.79
N ILE A 17 15.17 -0.55 -4.73
CA ILE A 17 14.54 -1.25 -5.85
C ILE A 17 13.31 -0.51 -6.34
N GLU A 18 13.02 -0.61 -7.64
CA GLU A 18 11.78 -0.12 -8.23
C GLU A 18 10.78 -1.26 -8.37
N LEU A 19 9.64 -1.14 -7.70
CA LEU A 19 8.57 -2.14 -7.72
C LEU A 19 7.37 -1.63 -8.50
N PRO A 20 7.05 -2.22 -9.66
CA PRO A 20 5.80 -1.94 -10.35
C PRO A 20 4.64 -2.63 -9.64
N VAL A 21 3.62 -1.86 -9.28
CA VAL A 21 2.45 -2.29 -8.52
C VAL A 21 1.18 -1.94 -9.28
N THR A 22 0.34 -2.93 -9.48
CA THR A 22 -1.05 -2.74 -9.89
C THR A 22 -1.97 -2.85 -8.68
N TYR A 23 -2.96 -1.97 -8.56
CA TYR A 23 -3.88 -2.01 -7.44
C TYR A 23 -5.30 -1.58 -7.81
N THR A 24 -6.25 -2.01 -6.98
CA THR A 24 -7.65 -1.58 -7.03
C THR A 24 -8.09 -1.13 -5.65
N ILE A 25 -8.86 -0.05 -5.60
CA ILE A 25 -9.47 0.47 -4.37
C ILE A 25 -10.96 0.14 -4.42
N SER A 26 -11.47 -0.43 -3.33
CA SER A 26 -12.89 -0.60 -3.06
C SER A 26 -13.24 0.11 -1.76
N THR A 27 -14.18 1.03 -1.82
CA THR A 27 -14.77 1.73 -0.68
C THR A 27 -16.20 1.25 -0.51
N ASP A 28 -16.65 1.11 0.73
CA ASP A 28 -18.05 0.85 1.03
C ASP A 28 -18.78 2.21 1.13
N GLU A 29 -19.87 2.39 0.38
CA GLU A 29 -20.67 3.63 0.45
C GLU A 29 -21.28 3.82 1.85
N ALA A 30 -21.56 2.73 2.57
CA ALA A 30 -22.03 2.79 3.95
C ALA A 30 -20.90 3.18 4.93
N ARG A 31 -19.63 3.08 4.52
CA ARG A 31 -18.45 3.38 5.34
C ARG A 31 -17.40 4.12 4.50
N PRO A 32 -17.64 5.39 4.14
CA PRO A 32 -16.78 6.15 3.23
C PRO A 32 -15.37 6.41 3.78
N THR A 33 -15.18 6.23 5.08
CA THR A 33 -13.89 6.33 5.77
C THR A 33 -13.08 5.04 5.74
N GLU A 34 -13.64 3.96 5.20
CA GLU A 34 -13.02 2.65 5.08
C GLU A 34 -12.70 2.33 3.61
N ALA A 35 -11.47 1.89 3.34
CA ALA A 35 -11.04 1.49 2.01
C ALA A 35 -10.23 0.19 2.08
N MET A 36 -10.60 -0.77 1.24
CA MET A 36 -9.79 -1.95 0.97
C MET A 36 -9.02 -1.74 -0.33
N VAL A 37 -7.72 -2.04 -0.29
CA VAL A 37 -6.82 -1.94 -1.43
C VAL A 37 -6.23 -3.31 -1.71
N ILE A 38 -6.46 -3.82 -2.92
CA ILE A 38 -5.89 -5.08 -3.38
C ILE A 38 -4.73 -4.74 -4.31
N CYS A 39 -3.55 -5.29 -4.01
CA CYS A 39 -2.29 -5.00 -4.69
C CYS A 39 -1.71 -6.25 -5.34
N LYS A 40 -1.05 -6.06 -6.48
CA LYS A 40 -0.24 -7.06 -7.17
C LYS A 40 1.06 -6.44 -7.69
N ILE A 41 2.19 -6.98 -7.26
CA ILE A 41 3.51 -6.68 -7.82
C ILE A 41 3.64 -7.33 -9.20
N THR A 42 4.03 -6.55 -10.19
CA THR A 42 4.11 -6.94 -11.60
C THR A 42 5.55 -6.97 -12.11
N LEU A 43 6.45 -7.61 -11.35
CA LEU A 43 7.78 -7.98 -11.83
C LEU A 43 7.68 -9.15 -12.82
N ALA A 44 8.60 -9.18 -13.80
CA ALA A 44 8.80 -10.34 -14.66
C ALA A 44 9.26 -11.54 -13.82
N ASP A 45 8.96 -12.76 -14.28
CA ASP A 45 9.25 -13.97 -13.50
C ASP A 45 10.75 -14.19 -13.29
N GLU A 46 11.58 -13.72 -14.22
CA GLU A 46 13.04 -13.78 -14.15
C GLU A 46 13.63 -12.80 -13.12
N ASP A 47 12.88 -11.74 -12.77
CA ASP A 47 13.32 -10.64 -11.90
C ASP A 47 12.76 -10.77 -10.47
N VAL A 48 12.23 -11.93 -10.09
CA VAL A 48 11.60 -12.13 -8.77
C VAL A 48 12.68 -12.38 -7.72
N PRO A 49 12.90 -11.45 -6.79
CA PRO A 49 13.90 -11.67 -5.77
C PRO A 49 13.41 -12.70 -4.74
N GLY A 50 14.35 -13.48 -4.20
CA GLY A 50 14.04 -14.57 -3.26
C GLY A 50 13.36 -14.14 -1.95
N TRP A 51 13.41 -12.85 -1.61
CA TRP A 51 12.68 -12.30 -0.47
C TRP A 51 11.20 -12.02 -0.76
N LEU A 52 10.78 -11.98 -2.03
CA LEU A 52 9.40 -11.71 -2.43
C LEU A 52 8.57 -13.00 -2.42
N TYR A 53 7.97 -13.32 -1.27
CA TYR A 53 7.22 -14.57 -1.10
C TYR A 53 5.85 -14.60 -1.76
N ALA A 54 5.19 -13.45 -1.86
CA ALA A 54 3.91 -13.33 -2.53
C ALA A 54 3.84 -12.01 -3.30
N ARG A 55 3.32 -12.07 -4.53
CA ARG A 55 3.11 -10.87 -5.34
C ARG A 55 1.79 -10.19 -5.05
N ASN A 56 0.82 -10.92 -4.50
CA ASN A 56 -0.49 -10.40 -4.17
C ASN A 56 -0.59 -10.17 -2.67
N PHE A 57 -1.10 -9.02 -2.28
CA PHE A 57 -1.43 -8.69 -0.91
C PHE A 57 -2.58 -7.70 -0.91
N SER A 58 -3.20 -7.50 0.24
CA SER A 58 -4.19 -6.44 0.40
C SER A 58 -3.94 -5.70 1.70
N PHE A 59 -4.40 -4.46 1.76
CA PHE A 59 -4.45 -3.72 2.99
C PHE A 59 -5.78 -2.99 3.13
N PHE A 60 -6.15 -2.76 4.37
CA PHE A 60 -7.33 -2.04 4.76
C PHE A 60 -6.90 -0.77 5.47
N PHE A 61 -7.56 0.32 5.10
CA PHE A 61 -7.41 1.61 5.74
C PHE A 61 -8.76 2.02 6.33
N SER A 62 -8.74 2.50 7.57
CA SER A 62 -9.87 3.23 8.15
C SER A 62 -9.40 4.51 8.82
N GLN A 63 -10.20 5.56 8.65
CA GLN A 63 -10.05 6.81 9.39
C GLN A 63 -11.26 7.00 10.29
N THR A 64 -11.02 7.47 11.51
CA THR A 64 -12.12 7.86 12.40
C THR A 64 -12.48 9.32 12.15
N ASP A 65 -13.78 9.63 12.05
CA ASP A 65 -14.25 11.00 11.77
C ASP A 65 -13.87 12.01 12.86
N ASN A 66 -13.65 11.53 14.09
CA ASN A 66 -13.42 12.35 15.29
C ASN A 66 -11.98 12.29 15.85
N ALA A 67 -11.08 11.50 15.27
CA ALA A 67 -9.69 11.48 15.72
C ALA A 67 -8.73 11.51 14.53
N ASN A 68 -7.62 12.22 14.71
CA ASN A 68 -6.49 12.24 13.77
C ASN A 68 -5.80 10.87 13.59
N GLY A 69 -6.41 9.79 14.07
CA GLY A 69 -5.93 8.42 13.98
C GLY A 69 -6.41 7.72 12.71
N SER A 70 -5.45 7.09 12.04
CA SER A 70 -5.66 6.16 10.95
C SER A 70 -5.22 4.77 11.35
N THR A 71 -6.02 3.76 11.00
CA THR A 71 -5.62 2.35 11.11
C THR A 71 -5.24 1.83 9.74
N LEU A 72 -4.07 1.19 9.65
CA LEU A 72 -3.64 0.43 8.49
C LEU A 72 -3.48 -1.03 8.90
N SER A 73 -4.17 -1.93 8.22
CA SER A 73 -4.08 -3.38 8.45
C SER A 73 -3.66 -4.08 7.16
N ILE A 74 -2.59 -4.86 7.19
CA ILE A 74 -2.03 -5.52 6.00
C ILE A 74 -2.31 -7.02 6.07
N CYS A 75 -3.03 -7.52 5.08
CA CYS A 75 -3.27 -8.94 4.84
C CYS A 75 -2.13 -9.51 3.99
N ARG A 76 -1.22 -10.23 4.65
CA ARG A 76 -0.03 -10.84 4.05
C ARG A 76 -0.23 -12.33 3.76
N ALA A 77 0.67 -12.91 2.94
CA ALA A 77 0.69 -14.34 2.69
C ALA A 77 1.14 -15.12 3.93
N ALA A 78 0.55 -16.31 4.15
CA ALA A 78 0.81 -17.13 5.32
C ALA A 78 2.21 -17.80 5.29
N GLY A 79 2.81 -17.99 6.46
CA GLY A 79 3.87 -18.98 6.66
C GLY A 79 5.32 -18.51 6.48
N LYS A 80 5.59 -17.25 6.14
CA LYS A 80 6.97 -16.71 6.05
C LYS A 80 7.04 -15.26 6.52
N GLN A 81 7.98 -14.97 7.42
CA GLN A 81 8.34 -13.61 7.83
C GLN A 81 9.77 -13.32 7.37
N ASN A 82 9.93 -12.32 6.50
CA ASN A 82 11.23 -11.77 6.11
C ASN A 82 11.11 -10.25 6.19
N VAL A 83 12.10 -9.62 6.81
CA VAL A 83 12.14 -8.17 7.01
C VAL A 83 11.99 -7.38 5.71
N TYR A 84 12.57 -7.84 4.60
CA TYR A 84 12.46 -7.17 3.30
C TYR A 84 11.05 -7.23 2.72
N TYR A 85 10.36 -8.36 2.89
CA TYR A 85 8.98 -8.51 2.46
C TYR A 85 8.07 -7.60 3.28
N GLU A 86 8.24 -7.57 4.61
CA GLU A 86 7.46 -6.70 5.50
C GLU A 86 7.75 -5.22 5.23
N GLN A 87 9.01 -4.85 4.99
CA GLN A 87 9.39 -3.49 4.64
C GLN A 87 8.77 -3.06 3.30
N MET A 88 8.79 -3.93 2.29
CA MET A 88 8.10 -3.69 1.02
C MET A 88 6.60 -3.45 1.24
N LEU A 89 5.92 -4.30 2.03
CA LEU A 89 4.50 -4.17 2.30
C LEU A 89 4.16 -2.81 2.92
N ASN A 90 4.94 -2.39 3.93
CA ASN A 90 4.78 -1.08 4.58
C ASN A 90 5.00 0.07 3.59
N VAL A 91 6.12 0.09 2.87
CA VAL A 91 6.43 1.18 1.94
C VAL A 91 5.39 1.29 0.82
N VAL A 92 4.98 0.17 0.22
CA VAL A 92 3.99 0.19 -0.87
C VAL A 92 2.63 0.65 -0.37
N SER A 93 2.18 0.16 0.80
CA SER A 93 0.89 0.56 1.37
C SER A 93 0.87 2.04 1.77
N ASP A 94 1.92 2.54 2.43
CA ASP A 94 2.06 3.95 2.79
C ASP A 94 2.10 4.85 1.55
N TYR A 95 2.82 4.43 0.51
CA TYR A 95 2.89 5.20 -0.73
C TYR A 95 1.51 5.33 -1.37
N ILE A 96 0.79 4.21 -1.54
CA ILE A 96 -0.56 4.23 -2.10
C ILE A 96 -1.49 5.06 -1.20
N TRP A 97 -1.34 4.94 0.12
CA TRP A 97 -2.15 5.71 1.06
C TRP A 97 -1.94 7.22 0.88
N LEU A 98 -0.68 7.66 0.85
CA LEU A 98 -0.29 9.04 0.62
C LEU A 98 -0.77 9.56 -0.73
N LYS A 99 -0.70 8.75 -1.78
CA LYS A 99 -1.13 9.18 -3.12
C LYS A 99 -2.65 9.34 -3.23
N GLU A 100 -3.41 8.47 -2.59
CA GLU A 100 -4.85 8.32 -2.85
C GLU A 100 -5.73 9.00 -1.81
N PHE A 101 -5.28 9.06 -0.54
CA PHE A 101 -6.13 9.50 0.58
C PHE A 101 -5.59 10.74 1.29
N TYR A 102 -4.28 11.02 1.23
CA TYR A 102 -3.71 12.25 1.78
C TYR A 102 -4.12 13.56 1.07
N PRO A 103 -4.28 13.62 -0.28
CA PRO A 103 -4.56 14.89 -0.96
C PRO A 103 -5.90 15.53 -0.54
N LYS A 104 -6.88 14.70 -0.13
CA LYS A 104 -8.18 15.17 0.37
C LYS A 104 -8.10 15.95 1.69
N LYS A 105 -6.99 15.88 2.43
CA LYS A 105 -6.78 16.66 3.66
C LYS A 105 -6.30 18.10 3.40
N GLN A 106 -5.81 18.42 2.19
CA GLN A 106 -5.30 19.77 1.90
C GLN A 106 -6.34 20.70 1.24
N GLU A 107 -7.30 20.19 0.47
CA GLU A 107 -8.34 21.03 -0.15
C GLU A 107 -9.25 21.71 0.89
N ASN A 108 -9.51 21.08 2.03
CA ASN A 108 -10.31 21.65 3.12
C ASN A 108 -9.54 22.61 4.05
N LYS A 109 -8.24 22.86 3.81
CA LYS A 109 -7.43 23.77 4.64
C LYS A 109 -7.13 25.13 3.98
N VAL A 110 -7.54 25.35 2.74
CA VAL A 110 -7.29 26.61 2.00
C VAL A 110 -8.50 27.57 2.05
N LEU A 111 -9.52 27.28 2.86
CA LEU A 111 -10.63 28.18 3.16
C LEU A 111 -10.52 28.69 4.61
N CYS A 112 -9.56 29.57 4.86
CA CYS A 112 -9.50 30.45 6.03
C CYS A 112 -8.92 31.80 5.59
#